data_AF-A0AAD4QV70-F1
#
_entry.id   AF-A0AAD4QV70-F1
#
_cell.length_a   1.000
_cell.length_b   1.000
_cell.length_c   1.000
_cell.angle_alpha   90.00
_cell.angle_beta   90.00
_cell.angle_gamma   90.00
#
_symmetry.space_group_name_H-M   'P 1'
#
loop_
_entity.id
_entity.type
_entity.pdbx_description
1 polymer ?
#
loop_
_entity_poly.entity_id
_entity_poly.type
_entity_poly.pdbx_seq_one_letter_code
_entity_poly.pdbx_strand_id
1 'polypeptide(L)'
;MEFLPPTPAKRKRLALSDAAKNAICVYKRDHPSAKPEDVATEIQQRFQLDEAPARRTIYDILKESNKNWHMPQRANSISNLRQNIIITPMNAIEFIDFDEALPTGEQLTDESIIAIVTGSTESEESEEDEQEGLETVMEPTQIKDAIACGKTFLSYLEQNQLASVEEILTVMNLTDRLVDEEIKKRRQSKITEFLRQEETKEQKSRNSQVSPGWLPGFEEEYGEER
;
A
#
# COMPACT_ATOMS: atom_id res chain seq x y z
N MET A 1 74.21 17.84 -1.65
CA MET A 1 72.88 17.42 -2.16
C MET A 1 72.10 16.94 -0.95
N GLU A 2 71.19 17.76 -0.43
CA GLU A 2 70.31 17.38 0.67
C GLU A 2 69.19 16.49 0.13
N PHE A 3 69.13 15.23 0.57
CA PHE A 3 68.02 14.33 0.27
C PHE A 3 66.83 14.76 1.11
N LEU A 4 65.88 15.47 0.50
CA LEU A 4 64.59 15.71 1.12
C LEU A 4 63.87 14.36 1.30
N PRO A 5 63.40 14.04 2.53
CA PRO A 5 62.68 12.80 2.77
C PRO A 5 61.40 12.78 1.91
N PRO A 6 61.02 11.61 1.37
CA PRO A 6 59.82 11.50 0.55
C PRO A 6 58.62 11.96 1.37
N THR A 7 57.95 13.00 0.89
CA THR A 7 56.73 13.50 1.53
C THR A 7 55.70 12.37 1.59
N PRO A 8 55.06 12.12 2.74
CA PRO A 8 54.12 11.02 2.90
C PRO A 8 53.00 11.15 1.86
N ALA A 9 52.87 10.15 1.01
CA ALA A 9 51.82 10.09 0.01
C ALA A 9 50.47 10.25 0.71
N LYS A 10 49.65 11.21 0.25
CA LYS A 10 48.31 11.45 0.78
C LYS A 10 47.52 10.14 0.67
N ARG A 11 47.21 9.50 1.81
CA ARG A 11 46.38 8.28 1.83
C ARG A 11 45.07 8.56 1.10
N LYS A 12 44.82 7.82 0.02
CA LYS A 12 43.52 7.85 -0.67
C LYS A 12 42.46 7.37 0.32
N ARG A 13 41.40 8.15 0.49
CA ARG A 13 40.28 7.75 1.35
C ARG A 13 39.61 6.53 0.70
N LEU A 14 39.38 5.48 1.51
CA LEU A 14 38.63 4.31 1.07
C LEU A 14 37.22 4.79 0.65
N ALA A 15 36.87 4.60 -0.61
CA ALA A 15 35.55 4.97 -1.12
C ALA A 15 34.54 3.92 -0.64
N LEU A 16 33.77 4.25 0.40
CA LEU A 16 32.69 3.39 0.89
C LEU A 16 31.49 3.49 -0.04
N SER A 17 30.88 2.35 -0.35
CA SER A 17 29.59 2.29 -1.05
C SER A 17 28.49 2.91 -0.20
N ASP A 18 27.43 3.42 -0.84
CA ASP A 18 26.31 4.01 -0.12
C ASP A 18 25.57 2.97 0.75
N ALA A 19 25.56 1.70 0.34
CA ALA A 19 25.08 0.59 1.15
C ALA A 19 25.87 0.45 2.46
N ALA A 20 27.20 0.55 2.41
CA ALA A 20 28.05 0.50 3.60
C ALA A 20 27.86 1.72 4.51
N LYS A 21 27.72 2.92 3.94
CA LYS A 21 27.40 4.14 4.71
C LYS A 21 26.05 4.01 5.43
N ASN A 22 25.03 3.48 4.76
CA ASN A 22 23.72 3.23 5.36
C ASN A 22 23.80 2.19 6.49
N ALA A 23 24.57 1.12 6.29
CA ALA A 23 24.79 0.10 7.32
C ALA A 23 25.48 0.68 8.57
N ILE A 24 26.45 1.58 8.42
CA ILE A 24 27.08 2.32 9.54
C ILE A 24 26.03 3.06 10.36
N CYS A 25 25.14 3.81 9.70
CA CYS A 25 24.09 4.58 10.36
C CYS A 25 23.08 3.68 11.08
N VAL A 26 22.65 2.60 10.45
CA VAL A 26 21.71 1.62 11.04
C VAL A 26 22.33 0.96 12.27
N TYR A 27 23.56 0.45 12.15
CA TYR A 27 24.22 -0.23 13.26
C TYR A 27 24.41 0.70 14.46
N LYS A 28 24.81 1.97 14.24
CA LYS A 28 24.98 2.94 15.33
C LYS A 28 23.66 3.34 15.99
N ARG A 29 22.55 3.35 15.24
CA ARG A 29 21.21 3.58 15.77
C ARG A 29 20.77 2.43 16.67
N ASP A 30 21.01 1.20 16.23
CA ASP A 30 20.58 0.00 16.95
C ASP A 30 21.51 -0.28 18.17
N HIS A 31 22.77 0.20 18.11
CA HIS A 31 23.76 0.09 19.18
C HIS A 31 24.35 1.48 19.53
N PRO A 32 23.61 2.33 20.26
CA PRO A 32 24.02 3.71 20.52
C PRO A 32 25.33 3.80 21.33
N SER A 33 25.62 2.80 22.17
CA SER A 33 26.84 2.70 22.96
C SER A 33 28.05 2.12 22.22
N ALA A 34 27.87 1.55 21.02
CA ALA A 34 28.95 0.92 20.26
C ALA A 34 30.05 1.94 19.92
N LYS A 35 31.31 1.55 20.10
CA LYS A 35 32.43 2.43 19.76
C LYS A 35 32.68 2.41 18.25
N PRO A 36 33.31 3.44 17.67
CA PRO A 36 33.59 3.47 16.23
C PRO A 36 34.42 2.28 15.73
N GLU A 37 35.22 1.67 16.59
CA GLU A 37 36.02 0.49 16.27
C GLU A 37 35.15 -0.76 16.05
N ASP A 38 34.13 -0.92 16.89
CA ASP A 38 33.18 -2.02 16.80
C ASP A 38 32.37 -1.88 15.50
N VAL A 39 31.93 -0.65 15.20
CA VAL A 39 31.24 -0.30 13.95
C VAL A 39 32.14 -0.57 12.73
N ALA A 40 33.42 -0.23 12.79
CA ALA A 40 34.36 -0.48 11.69
C ALA A 40 34.51 -1.97 11.41
N THR A 41 34.61 -2.77 12.47
CA THR A 41 34.81 -4.22 12.40
C THR A 41 33.57 -4.91 11.82
N GLU A 42 32.37 -4.53 12.28
CA GLU A 42 31.11 -5.04 11.75
C GLU A 42 30.98 -4.76 10.25
N ILE A 43 31.29 -3.53 9.82
CA ILE A 43 31.15 -3.12 8.43
C ILE A 43 32.21 -3.78 7.55
N GLN A 44 33.42 -3.96 8.06
CA GLN A 44 34.45 -4.72 7.37
C GLN A 44 33.99 -6.17 7.13
N GLN A 45 33.46 -6.83 8.15
CA GLN A 45 33.01 -8.21 8.08
C GLN A 45 31.80 -8.36 7.13
N ARG A 46 30.81 -7.46 7.26
CA ARG A 46 29.56 -7.53 6.49
C ARG A 46 29.76 -7.28 4.99
N PHE A 47 30.69 -6.41 4.61
CA PHE A 47 30.96 -6.05 3.22
C PHE A 47 32.24 -6.69 2.66
N GLN A 48 32.90 -7.56 3.44
CA GLN A 48 34.14 -8.24 3.04
C GLN A 48 35.22 -7.25 2.57
N LEU A 49 35.39 -6.15 3.29
CA LEU A 49 36.39 -5.13 2.95
C LEU A 49 37.79 -5.60 3.37
N ASP A 50 38.78 -5.38 2.49
CA ASP A 50 40.18 -5.72 2.76
C ASP A 50 40.70 -5.02 4.02
N GLU A 51 40.27 -3.77 4.26
CA GLU A 51 40.65 -2.98 5.42
C GLU A 51 39.42 -2.39 6.12
N ALA A 52 39.48 -2.35 7.46
CA ALA A 52 38.47 -1.69 8.27
C ALA A 52 38.38 -0.19 7.92
N PRO A 53 37.18 0.39 7.81
CA PRO A 53 37.02 1.82 7.63
C PRO A 53 37.71 2.60 8.74
N ALA A 54 38.48 3.64 8.38
CA ALA A 54 39.12 4.49 9.38
C ALA A 54 38.07 5.14 10.30
N ARG A 55 38.35 5.21 11.61
CA ARG A 55 37.46 5.81 12.62
C ARG A 55 36.94 7.19 12.23
N ARG A 56 37.82 8.02 11.66
CA ARG A 56 37.47 9.37 11.18
C ARG A 56 36.41 9.35 10.09
N THR A 57 36.49 8.39 9.16
CA THR A 57 35.50 8.22 8.09
C THR A 57 34.13 7.87 8.67
N ILE A 58 34.08 7.00 9.68
CA ILE A 58 32.83 6.65 10.38
C ILE A 58 32.24 7.88 11.07
N TYR A 59 33.05 8.67 11.77
CA TYR A 59 32.60 9.92 12.39
C TYR A 59 32.08 10.93 11.37
N ASP A 60 32.78 11.10 10.25
CA ASP A 60 32.37 12.02 9.19
C ASP A 60 31.01 11.59 8.62
N ILE A 61 30.79 10.30 8.37
CA ILE A 61 29.51 9.73 7.89
C ILE A 61 28.39 9.96 8.91
N LEU A 62 28.61 9.65 10.20
CA LEU A 62 27.61 9.82 11.25
C LEU A 62 27.29 11.30 11.52
N LYS A 63 28.27 12.19 11.35
CA LYS A 63 28.08 13.63 11.48
C LYS A 63 27.29 14.19 10.31
N GLU A 64 27.56 13.73 9.10
CA GLU A 64 26.81 14.09 7.90
C GLU A 64 25.38 13.55 7.96
N SER A 65 25.19 12.34 8.50
CA SER A 65 23.86 11.75 8.67
C SER A 65 22.98 12.54 9.63
N ASN A 66 23.53 13.01 10.75
CA ASN A 66 22.76 13.84 11.68
C ASN A 66 22.36 15.20 11.10
N LYS A 67 23.03 15.67 10.04
CA LYS A 67 22.73 16.96 9.39
C LYS A 67 21.76 16.83 8.22
N ASN A 68 21.94 15.81 7.38
CA ASN A 68 21.28 15.72 6.09
C ASN A 68 20.28 14.56 5.98
N TRP A 69 20.40 13.54 6.82
CA TRP A 69 19.40 12.48 6.86
C TRP A 69 18.30 12.87 7.85
N HIS A 70 17.25 13.54 7.32
CA HIS A 70 15.91 13.10 7.68
C HIS A 70 15.83 11.62 7.29
N MET A 71 16.25 10.74 8.20
CA MET A 71 16.00 9.31 8.07
C MET A 71 14.50 9.21 7.82
N PRO A 72 14.04 8.70 6.66
CA PRO A 72 12.63 8.41 6.49
C PRO A 72 12.28 7.44 7.63
N GLN A 73 11.53 7.91 8.62
CA GLN A 73 11.07 7.10 9.73
C GLN A 73 10.29 5.93 9.14
N ARG A 74 10.91 4.74 9.00
CA ARG A 74 10.27 3.47 8.61
C ARG A 74 9.35 3.48 7.37
N ALA A 75 9.25 4.56 6.59
CA ALA A 75 8.25 4.67 5.53
C ALA A 75 8.70 4.06 4.19
N ASN A 76 10.00 3.83 3.97
CA ASN A 76 10.52 3.53 2.63
C ASN A 76 11.44 2.29 2.54
N SER A 77 11.22 1.26 3.36
CA SER A 77 11.78 -0.08 3.06
C SER A 77 10.95 -0.86 2.03
N ILE A 78 9.74 -0.40 1.72
CA ILE A 78 8.83 -1.05 0.76
C ILE A 78 9.26 -0.78 -0.68
N SER A 79 9.83 0.39 -0.99
CA SER A 79 10.25 0.76 -2.34
C SER A 79 11.47 -0.03 -2.84
N ASN A 80 12.39 -0.41 -1.95
CA ASN A 80 13.58 -1.19 -2.31
C ASN A 80 13.32 -2.71 -2.39
N LEU A 81 12.29 -3.23 -1.69
CA LEU A 81 11.85 -4.62 -1.89
C LEU A 81 11.05 -4.81 -3.19
N ARG A 82 10.42 -3.74 -3.72
CA ARG A 82 9.67 -3.78 -4.99
C ARG A 82 10.56 -3.90 -6.23
N GLN A 83 11.87 -3.66 -6.14
CA GLN A 83 12.76 -3.69 -7.32
C GLN A 83 13.37 -5.08 -7.62
N ASN A 84 13.16 -6.08 -6.75
CA ASN A 84 13.68 -7.44 -6.97
C ASN A 84 12.60 -8.50 -7.24
N ILE A 85 11.32 -8.11 -7.39
CA ILE A 85 10.35 -9.00 -8.04
C ILE A 85 10.57 -8.82 -9.54
N ILE A 86 11.43 -9.65 -10.10
CA ILE A 86 11.47 -9.90 -11.53
C ILE A 86 10.12 -10.55 -11.85
N ILE A 87 9.12 -9.76 -12.22
CA ILE A 87 7.94 -10.27 -12.90
C ILE A 87 8.46 -10.73 -14.26
N THR A 88 8.80 -12.01 -14.36
CA THR A 88 9.05 -12.62 -15.67
C THR A 88 7.78 -12.39 -16.48
N PRO A 89 7.84 -11.67 -17.62
CA PRO A 89 6.65 -11.48 -18.44
C PRO A 89 6.15 -12.85 -18.86
N MET A 90 4.99 -13.23 -18.33
CA MET A 90 4.29 -14.46 -18.71
C MET A 90 4.05 -14.39 -20.22
N ASN A 91 4.42 -15.45 -20.94
CA ASN A 91 4.19 -15.47 -22.37
C ASN A 91 2.70 -15.70 -22.66
N ALA A 92 2.25 -15.38 -23.87
CA ALA A 92 0.82 -15.46 -24.21
C ALA A 92 0.24 -16.87 -24.08
N ILE A 93 1.07 -17.91 -24.23
CA ILE A 93 0.64 -19.32 -24.13
C ILE A 93 0.42 -19.68 -22.66
N GLU A 94 1.37 -19.34 -21.79
CA GLU A 94 1.25 -19.53 -20.34
C GLU A 94 0.05 -18.80 -19.74
N PHE A 95 -0.32 -17.63 -20.30
CA PHE A 95 -1.51 -16.91 -19.87
C PHE A 95 -2.80 -17.65 -20.25
N ILE A 96 -2.88 -18.18 -21.48
CA ILE A 96 -4.05 -18.93 -21.95
C ILE A 96 -4.21 -20.24 -21.16
N ASP A 97 -3.13 -20.97 -20.94
CA ASP A 97 -3.16 -22.21 -20.16
C ASP A 97 -3.60 -21.97 -18.70
N PHE A 98 -3.19 -20.82 -18.12
CA PHE A 98 -3.64 -20.42 -16.79
C PHE A 98 -5.13 -20.05 -16.76
N ASP A 99 -5.62 -19.35 -17.78
CA ASP A 99 -7.02 -18.94 -17.90
C ASP A 99 -7.94 -20.14 -18.14
N GLU A 100 -7.49 -21.12 -18.94
CA GLU A 100 -8.21 -22.38 -19.19
C GLU A 100 -8.18 -23.36 -18.02
N ALA A 101 -7.14 -23.30 -17.17
CA ALA A 101 -7.03 -24.15 -15.98
C ALA A 101 -7.92 -23.66 -14.81
N LEU A 102 -8.40 -22.42 -14.85
CA LEU A 102 -9.37 -21.94 -13.89
C LEU A 102 -10.72 -22.60 -14.20
N PRO A 103 -11.39 -23.22 -13.23
CA PRO A 103 -12.73 -23.74 -13.44
C PRO A 103 -13.63 -22.56 -13.83
N THR A 104 -14.00 -22.47 -15.10
CA THR A 104 -15.07 -21.59 -15.54
C THR A 104 -16.33 -22.05 -14.84
N GLY A 105 -16.72 -21.30 -13.81
CA GLY A 105 -18.00 -21.47 -13.17
C GLY A 105 -19.13 -21.37 -14.20
N GLU A 106 -20.27 -21.99 -13.86
CA GLU A 106 -21.47 -21.92 -14.68
C GLU A 106 -21.80 -20.46 -15.01
N GLN A 107 -21.89 -20.15 -16.30
CA GLN A 107 -22.21 -18.79 -16.74
C GLN A 107 -23.61 -18.45 -16.25
N LEU A 108 -23.76 -17.31 -15.56
CA LEU A 108 -25.06 -16.81 -15.14
C LEU A 108 -25.96 -16.65 -16.38
N THR A 109 -27.17 -17.18 -16.31
CA THR A 109 -28.15 -16.98 -17.38
C THR A 109 -28.60 -15.52 -17.41
N ASP A 110 -29.04 -15.07 -18.58
CA ASP A 110 -29.52 -13.70 -18.77
C ASP A 110 -30.65 -13.36 -17.79
N GLU A 111 -31.50 -14.33 -17.44
CA GLU A 111 -32.57 -14.20 -16.45
C GLU A 111 -32.02 -13.95 -15.04
N SER A 112 -30.96 -14.67 -14.63
CA SER A 112 -30.30 -14.44 -13.34
C SER A 112 -29.63 -13.07 -13.28
N ILE A 113 -29.00 -12.62 -14.38
CA ILE A 113 -28.41 -11.29 -14.48
C ILE A 113 -29.51 -10.22 -14.32
N ILE A 114 -30.64 -10.41 -15.00
CA ILE A 114 -31.78 -9.48 -14.93
C ILE A 114 -32.36 -9.46 -13.51
N ALA A 115 -32.53 -10.60 -12.85
CA ALA A 115 -33.03 -10.69 -11.47
C ALA A 115 -32.11 -9.96 -10.47
N ILE A 116 -30.79 -10.11 -10.61
CA ILE A 116 -29.79 -9.40 -9.78
C ILE A 116 -29.85 -7.89 -10.02
N VAL A 117 -29.93 -7.46 -11.28
CA VAL A 117 -29.92 -6.03 -11.65
C VAL A 117 -31.23 -5.34 -11.27
N THR A 118 -32.36 -6.05 -11.34
CA THR A 118 -33.68 -5.49 -11.04
C THR A 118 -34.07 -5.62 -9.56
N GLY A 119 -33.35 -6.44 -8.78
CA GLY A 119 -33.66 -6.69 -7.37
C GLY A 119 -34.88 -7.57 -7.14
N SER A 120 -35.38 -8.23 -8.20
CA SER A 120 -36.50 -9.16 -8.12
C SER A 120 -35.97 -10.53 -7.72
N THR A 121 -35.88 -10.80 -6.42
CA THR A 121 -35.69 -12.18 -5.93
C THR A 121 -37.02 -12.91 -6.06
N GLU A 122 -37.26 -13.56 -7.19
CA GLU A 122 -38.32 -14.54 -7.31
C GLU A 122 -37.93 -15.75 -6.44
N SER A 123 -38.62 -15.84 -5.29
CA SER A 123 -38.54 -16.97 -4.38
C SER A 123 -39.32 -18.12 -5.01
N GLU A 124 -38.66 -18.97 -5.80
CA GLU A 124 -39.20 -20.27 -6.15
C GLU A 124 -38.92 -21.25 -5.01
N GLU A 125 -39.99 -21.56 -4.25
CA GLU A 125 -40.06 -22.78 -3.46
C GLU A 125 -40.14 -23.97 -4.42
N SER A 126 -39.08 -24.77 -4.52
CA SER A 126 -39.17 -26.15 -4.99
C SER A 126 -38.54 -27.10 -3.97
N GLU A 127 -39.39 -27.91 -3.36
CA GLU A 127 -39.04 -28.98 -2.45
C GLU A 127 -38.31 -30.14 -3.15
N GLU A 128 -37.46 -30.80 -2.35
CA GLU A 128 -36.95 -32.17 -2.46
C GLU A 128 -35.87 -32.48 -3.52
N ASP A 129 -34.60 -32.35 -3.11
CA ASP A 129 -33.70 -33.52 -3.10
C ASP A 129 -32.61 -33.38 -2.01
N GLU A 130 -32.46 -34.43 -1.22
CA GLU A 130 -31.53 -34.53 -0.09
C GLU A 130 -30.07 -34.55 -0.58
N GLN A 131 -29.37 -33.43 -0.40
CA GLN A 131 -27.94 -33.47 -0.09
C GLN A 131 -27.59 -32.32 0.85
N GLU A 132 -27.26 -32.67 2.09
CA GLU A 132 -26.69 -31.81 3.14
C GLU A 132 -25.35 -31.21 2.69
N GLY A 133 -25.39 -30.25 1.78
CA GLY A 133 -24.34 -29.26 1.60
C GLY A 133 -24.87 -27.97 2.20
N LEU A 134 -24.63 -27.74 3.49
CA LEU A 134 -24.88 -26.46 4.13
C LEU A 134 -23.89 -25.44 3.52
N GLU A 135 -24.17 -25.00 2.29
CA GLU A 135 -23.43 -23.94 1.62
C GLU A 135 -23.81 -22.66 2.35
N THR A 136 -23.10 -22.43 3.45
CA THR A 136 -23.16 -21.19 4.20
C THR A 136 -22.75 -20.11 3.22
N VAL A 137 -23.73 -19.40 2.68
CA VAL A 137 -23.55 -18.17 1.91
C VAL A 137 -22.79 -17.23 2.84
N MET A 138 -21.47 -17.22 2.71
CA MET A 138 -20.62 -16.38 3.53
C MET A 138 -20.85 -14.95 3.07
N GLU A 139 -21.47 -14.14 3.93
CA GLU A 139 -21.62 -12.73 3.65
C GLU A 139 -20.25 -12.11 3.32
N PRO A 140 -20.16 -11.25 2.30
CA PRO A 140 -18.91 -10.63 1.90
C PRO A 140 -18.31 -9.87 3.08
N THR A 141 -17.13 -10.29 3.52
CA THR A 141 -16.46 -9.71 4.69
C THR A 141 -16.00 -8.30 4.38
N GLN A 142 -16.24 -7.36 5.30
CA GLN A 142 -15.74 -6.00 5.10
C GLN A 142 -14.21 -5.97 5.22
N ILE A 143 -13.56 -5.16 4.38
CA ILE A 143 -12.08 -5.01 4.38
C ILE A 143 -11.55 -4.64 5.77
N LYS A 144 -12.30 -3.82 6.53
CA LYS A 144 -11.92 -3.43 7.89
C LYS A 144 -11.84 -4.61 8.85
N ASP A 145 -12.78 -5.55 8.73
CA ASP A 145 -12.86 -6.73 9.57
C ASP A 145 -11.74 -7.72 9.20
N ALA A 146 -11.46 -7.86 7.91
CA ALA A 146 -10.31 -8.65 7.44
C ALA A 146 -8.97 -8.10 7.94
N ILE A 147 -8.78 -6.77 7.97
CA ILE A 147 -7.58 -6.14 8.54
C ILE A 147 -7.48 -6.41 10.05
N ALA A 148 -8.58 -6.28 10.79
CA ALA A 148 -8.61 -6.54 12.22
C ALA A 148 -8.29 -8.01 12.53
N CYS A 149 -8.85 -8.93 11.75
CA CYS A 149 -8.56 -10.36 11.81
C CYS A 149 -7.08 -10.64 11.55
N GLY A 150 -6.50 -10.11 10.46
CA GLY A 150 -5.09 -10.28 10.13
C GLY A 150 -4.14 -9.81 11.24
N LYS A 151 -4.43 -8.66 11.86
CA LYS A 151 -3.65 -8.15 13.01
C LYS A 151 -3.76 -9.04 14.24
N THR A 152 -4.97 -9.54 14.52
CA THR A 152 -5.22 -10.43 15.66
C THR A 152 -4.51 -11.76 15.45
N PHE A 153 -4.56 -12.29 14.23
CA PHE A 153 -3.90 -13.52 13.85
C PHE A 153 -2.37 -13.40 13.93
N LEU A 154 -1.78 -12.31 13.43
CA LEU A 154 -0.33 -12.05 13.58
C LEU A 154 0.09 -11.99 15.05
N SER A 155 -0.65 -11.24 15.87
CA SER A 155 -0.39 -11.15 17.32
C SER A 155 -0.47 -12.53 17.99
N TYR A 156 -1.40 -13.39 17.58
CA TYR A 156 -1.52 -14.74 18.09
C TYR A 156 -0.33 -15.63 17.66
N LEU A 157 0.08 -15.56 16.39
CA LEU A 157 1.23 -16.32 15.88
C LEU A 157 2.54 -15.91 16.57
N GLU A 158 2.76 -14.62 16.79
CA GLU A 158 3.94 -14.10 17.47
C GLU A 158 4.01 -14.53 18.94
N GLN A 159 2.89 -14.49 19.66
CA GLN A 159 2.84 -14.85 21.08
C GLN A 159 3.09 -16.34 21.32
N ASN A 160 2.57 -17.19 20.45
CA ASN A 160 2.64 -18.64 20.65
C ASN A 160 3.83 -19.29 19.92
N GLN A 161 4.60 -18.53 19.12
CA GLN A 161 5.72 -19.04 18.30
C GLN A 161 5.33 -20.24 17.42
N LEU A 162 4.07 -20.26 16.95
CA LEU A 162 3.48 -21.41 16.25
C LEU A 162 3.79 -21.46 14.76
N ALA A 163 4.31 -20.37 14.20
CA ALA A 163 4.56 -20.23 12.78
C ALA A 163 6.03 -19.93 12.50
N SER A 164 6.49 -20.39 11.35
CA SER A 164 7.77 -19.99 10.79
C SER A 164 7.78 -18.49 10.47
N VAL A 165 8.98 -17.92 10.38
CA VAL A 165 9.15 -16.51 9.98
C VAL A 165 8.54 -16.24 8.60
N GLU A 166 8.59 -17.20 7.68
CA GLU A 166 8.05 -17.08 6.33
C GLU A 166 6.52 -16.99 6.32
N GLU A 167 5.84 -17.79 7.13
CA GLU A 167 4.38 -17.74 7.28
C GLU A 167 3.92 -16.42 7.91
N ILE A 168 4.62 -15.94 8.93
CA ILE A 168 4.35 -14.63 9.56
C ILE A 168 4.48 -13.50 8.52
N LEU A 169 5.54 -13.52 7.72
CA LEU A 169 5.74 -12.54 6.65
C LEU A 169 4.63 -12.60 5.60
N THR A 170 4.15 -13.80 5.27
CA THR A 170 3.06 -13.99 4.29
C THR A 170 1.76 -13.36 4.78
N VAL A 171 1.37 -13.63 6.03
CA VAL A 171 0.17 -13.04 6.65
C VAL A 171 0.31 -11.52 6.78
N MET A 172 1.49 -11.04 7.15
CA MET A 172 1.78 -9.60 7.23
C MET A 172 1.61 -8.92 5.87
N ASN A 173 2.17 -9.49 4.81
CA ASN A 173 2.02 -8.99 3.45
C ASN A 173 0.55 -8.95 2.99
N LEU A 174 -0.23 -9.98 3.30
CA LEU A 174 -1.68 -10.00 3.00
C LEU A 174 -2.42 -8.89 3.74
N THR A 175 -2.13 -8.72 5.03
CA THR A 175 -2.73 -7.66 5.86
C THR A 175 -2.38 -6.27 5.32
N ASP A 176 -1.14 -6.06 4.91
CA ASP A 176 -0.69 -4.79 4.32
C ASP A 176 -1.40 -4.51 2.98
N ARG A 177 -1.59 -5.52 2.13
CA ARG A 177 -2.37 -5.38 0.88
C ARG A 177 -3.81 -4.96 1.16
N LEU A 178 -4.45 -5.52 2.19
CA LEU A 178 -5.80 -5.13 2.59
C LEU A 178 -5.85 -3.67 3.08
N VAL A 179 -4.83 -3.23 3.82
CA VAL A 179 -4.71 -1.82 4.26
C VAL A 179 -4.56 -0.89 3.05
N ASP A 180 -3.74 -1.24 2.07
CA ASP A 180 -3.58 -0.47 0.84
C ASP A 180 -4.90 -0.35 0.07
N GLU A 181 -5.67 -1.44 -0.04
CA GLU A 181 -7.00 -1.42 -0.67
C GLU A 181 -8.00 -0.54 0.10
N GLU A 182 -8.01 -0.59 1.43
CA GLU A 182 -8.84 0.30 2.26
C GLU A 182 -8.46 1.79 2.05
N ILE A 183 -7.17 2.10 1.90
CA ILE A 183 -6.70 3.46 1.61
C ILE A 183 -7.17 3.90 0.22
N LYS A 184 -7.05 3.05 -0.80
CA LYS A 184 -7.54 3.35 -2.16
C LYS A 184 -9.05 3.60 -2.15
N LYS A 185 -9.82 2.72 -1.50
CA LYS A 185 -11.28 2.86 -1.35
C LYS A 185 -11.64 4.19 -0.68
N ARG A 186 -10.98 4.56 0.42
CA ARG A 186 -11.20 5.87 1.07
C ARG A 186 -10.87 7.05 0.18
N ARG A 187 -9.81 6.98 -0.63
CA ARG A 187 -9.46 8.03 -1.59
C ARG A 187 -10.56 8.18 -2.65
N GLN A 188 -11.02 7.06 -3.21
CA GLN A 188 -12.12 7.05 -4.17
C GLN A 188 -13.39 7.65 -3.56
N SER A 189 -13.79 7.21 -2.36
CA SER A 189 -14.97 7.75 -1.68
C SER A 189 -14.88 9.26 -1.46
N LYS A 190 -13.70 9.78 -1.07
CA LYS A 190 -13.50 11.23 -0.91
C LYS A 190 -13.60 12.00 -2.23
N ILE A 191 -13.07 11.45 -3.32
CA ILE A 191 -13.17 12.06 -4.64
C ILE A 191 -14.63 12.08 -5.09
N THR A 192 -15.36 10.97 -4.94
CA THR A 192 -16.78 10.89 -5.27
C THR A 192 -17.61 11.87 -4.44
N GLU A 193 -17.32 12.00 -3.14
CA GLU A 193 -17.98 12.96 -2.26
C GLU A 193 -17.71 14.40 -2.70
N PHE A 194 -16.46 14.73 -3.04
CA PHE A 194 -16.09 16.04 -3.55
C PHE A 194 -16.83 16.39 -4.84
N LEU A 195 -16.87 15.47 -5.82
CA LEU A 195 -17.59 15.67 -7.08
C LEU A 195 -19.08 15.91 -6.85
N ARG A 196 -19.71 15.11 -5.97
CA ARG A 196 -21.12 15.28 -5.62
C ARG A 196 -21.40 16.65 -4.98
N GLN A 197 -20.50 17.14 -4.13
CA GLN A 197 -20.62 18.48 -3.54
C GLN A 197 -20.53 19.59 -4.58
N GLU A 198 -19.64 19.47 -5.57
CA GLU A 198 -19.51 20.43 -6.67
C GLU A 198 -20.76 20.46 -7.56
N GLU A 199 -21.30 19.30 -7.94
CA GLU A 199 -22.57 19.21 -8.69
C GLU A 199 -23.71 19.91 -7.94
N THR A 200 -23.78 19.72 -6.62
CA THR A 200 -24.83 20.34 -5.80
C THR A 200 -24.68 21.87 -5.74
N LYS A 201 -23.44 22.39 -5.74
CA LYS A 201 -23.17 23.84 -5.80
C LYS A 201 -23.55 24.42 -7.15
N GLU A 202 -23.17 23.74 -8.24
CA GLU A 202 -23.49 24.18 -9.59
C GLU A 202 -25.01 24.22 -9.82
N GLN A 203 -25.73 23.18 -9.36
CA GLN A 203 -27.18 23.12 -9.48
C GLN A 203 -27.88 24.21 -8.66
N LYS A 204 -27.36 24.55 -7.47
CA LYS A 204 -27.83 25.71 -6.69
C LYS A 204 -27.57 27.04 -7.40
N SER A 205 -26.41 27.21 -8.04
CA SER A 205 -26.08 28.41 -8.83
C SER A 205 -26.98 28.57 -10.05
N ARG A 206 -27.28 27.46 -10.75
CA ARG A 206 -28.23 27.46 -11.87
C ARG A 206 -29.63 27.83 -11.40
N ASN A 207 -30.10 27.24 -10.29
CA ASN A 207 -31.41 27.56 -9.74
C ASN A 207 -31.52 29.00 -9.20
N SER A 208 -30.42 29.64 -8.76
CA SER A 208 -30.46 31.05 -8.34
C SER A 208 -30.43 32.06 -9.48
N GLN A 209 -29.94 31.67 -10.67
CA GLN A 209 -29.97 32.53 -11.87
C GLN A 209 -31.33 32.53 -12.58
N VAL A 210 -32.13 31.49 -12.37
CA VAL A 210 -33.56 31.55 -12.70
C VAL A 210 -34.26 32.32 -11.58
N SER A 211 -34.03 33.64 -11.52
CA SER A 211 -34.96 34.50 -10.79
C SER A 211 -36.35 34.19 -11.33
N PRO A 212 -37.36 33.93 -10.47
CA PRO A 212 -38.73 33.98 -10.91
C PRO A 212 -38.92 35.40 -11.39
N GLY A 213 -38.85 35.60 -12.71
CA GLY A 213 -39.29 36.81 -13.34
C GLY A 213 -40.70 37.00 -12.82
N TRP A 214 -40.87 37.96 -11.94
CA TRP A 214 -42.17 38.51 -11.60
C TRP A 214 -42.78 38.85 -12.94
N LEU A 215 -43.67 37.98 -13.43
CA LEU A 215 -44.53 38.26 -14.57
C LEU A 215 -45.24 39.56 -14.20
N PRO A 216 -44.95 40.68 -14.87
CA PRO A 216 -45.64 41.93 -14.59
C PRO A 216 -47.11 41.71 -14.90
N GLY A 217 -47.95 41.80 -13.86
CA GLY A 217 -49.40 41.98 -13.93
C GLY A 217 -50.10 41.36 -15.13
N PHE A 218 -50.39 40.06 -15.07
CA PHE A 218 -51.60 39.57 -15.71
C PHE A 218 -52.74 39.86 -14.74
N GLU A 219 -53.21 41.11 -14.75
CA GLU A 219 -54.49 41.47 -14.13
C GLU A 219 -55.57 40.71 -14.92
N GLU A 220 -56.02 39.58 -14.38
CA GLU A 220 -57.27 38.96 -14.81
C GLU A 220 -58.40 39.94 -14.49
N GLU A 221 -58.77 40.70 -15.51
CA GLU A 221 -60.01 41.45 -15.61
C GLU A 221 -61.17 40.43 -15.49
N TYR A 222 -61.61 40.19 -14.26
CA TYR A 222 -62.86 39.49 -13.98
C TYR A 222 -64.02 40.35 -14.51
N GLY A 223 -64.46 40.03 -15.73
CA GLY A 223 -65.72 40.48 -16.26
C GLY A 223 -66.88 39.93 -15.43
N GLU A 224 -67.51 40.81 -14.67
CA GLU A 224 -68.73 40.59 -13.91
C GLU A 224 -69.92 40.61 -14.89
N GLU A 225 -70.48 39.43 -15.21
CA GLU A 225 -71.73 39.32 -15.97
C GLU A 225 -72.92 39.82 -15.13
N ARG A 226 -73.69 40.75 -15.68
CA ARG A 226 -75.05 41.15 -15.25
C ARG A 226 -76.05 40.85 -16.36
#